data_AF-W1PBV0-F1
#
_entry.id   AF-W1PBV0-F1
#
_cell.length_a   1.000
_cell.length_b   1.000
_cell.length_c   1.000
_cell.angle_alpha   90.00
_cell.angle_beta   90.00
_cell.angle_gamma   90.00
#
_symmetry.space_group_name_H-M   'P 1'
#
loop_
_entity.id
_entity.type
_entity.pdbx_description
1 polymer ?
#
loop_
_entity_poly.entity_id
_entity_poly.type
_entity_poly.pdbx_seq_one_letter_code
_entity_poly.pdbx_strand_id
1 'polypeptide(L)'
;FSVDGTPIRVFKNAESLGVPYPKNQPMRLYSSLWNADDWATRGGLVKTDWSQAPFVASYSNFEADACVAPKSSSSSSSSPCQEASGSAWLSQEGLDSKGKERLKWVQKNYMVYNYCTDTKRFPQGLPPECSLS
;
A
#
# COMPACT_ATOMS: atom_id res chain seq x y z
N PHE A 1 1.27 0.78 -5.15
CA PHE A 1 0.09 1.64 -4.98
C PHE A 1 -0.04 2.53 -6.20
N SER A 2 -1.25 2.64 -6.75
CA SER A 2 -1.54 3.45 -7.94
C SER A 2 -2.90 4.13 -7.83
N VAL A 3 -3.05 5.21 -8.61
CA VAL A 3 -4.32 5.91 -8.87
C VAL A 3 -4.40 6.09 -10.38
N ASP A 4 -5.45 5.60 -11.03
CA ASP A 4 -5.63 5.65 -12.48
C ASP A 4 -4.40 5.14 -13.27
N GLY A 5 -3.80 4.05 -12.80
CA GLY A 5 -2.57 3.48 -13.39
C GLY A 5 -1.28 4.28 -13.12
N THR A 6 -1.36 5.44 -12.46
CA THR A 6 -0.20 6.24 -12.08
C THR A 6 0.38 5.75 -10.75
N PRO A 7 1.65 5.35 -10.68
CA PRO A 7 2.27 4.89 -9.44
C PRO A 7 2.44 6.06 -8.45
N ILE A 8 1.95 5.86 -7.23
CA ILE A 8 2.06 6.85 -6.14
C ILE A 8 2.99 6.40 -5.01
N ARG A 9 3.22 5.09 -4.88
CA ARG A 9 4.17 4.51 -3.93
C ARG A 9 4.57 3.10 -4.37
N VAL A 10 5.86 2.79 -4.21
CA VAL A 10 6.44 1.45 -4.28
C VAL A 10 7.02 1.12 -2.91
N PHE A 11 6.73 -0.06 -2.39
CA PHE A 11 7.39 -0.61 -1.21
C PHE A 11 8.06 -1.90 -1.65
N LYS A 12 9.39 -1.89 -1.76
CA LYS A 12 10.15 -3.03 -2.26
C LYS A 12 10.31 -4.07 -1.17
N ASN A 13 10.41 -5.34 -1.57
CA ASN A 13 10.87 -6.38 -0.65
C ASN A 13 12.35 -6.11 -0.32
N ALA A 14 12.61 -5.75 0.95
CA ALA A 14 13.92 -5.46 1.50
C ALA A 14 14.24 -6.39 2.69
N GLU A 15 13.75 -7.64 2.65
CA GLU A 15 14.05 -8.67 3.66
C GLU A 15 15.56 -8.90 3.81
N SER A 16 16.36 -8.72 2.75
CA SER A 16 17.83 -8.77 2.80
C SER A 16 18.46 -7.67 3.67
N LEU A 17 17.74 -6.57 3.89
CA LEU A 17 18.11 -5.50 4.82
C LEU A 17 17.42 -5.64 6.19
N GLY A 18 16.74 -6.77 6.44
CA GLY A 18 16.02 -7.04 7.68
C GLY A 18 14.64 -6.38 7.78
N VAL A 19 14.12 -5.79 6.70
CA VAL A 19 12.79 -5.16 6.69
C VAL A 19 11.70 -6.21 6.42
N PRO A 20 10.72 -6.42 7.33
CA PRO A 20 9.65 -7.37 7.11
C PRO A 20 8.82 -7.04 5.86
N TYR A 21 8.41 -8.07 5.12
CA TYR A 21 7.59 -7.92 3.92
C TYR A 21 6.39 -8.90 3.92
N PRO A 22 5.18 -8.47 3.51
CA PRO A 22 4.00 -9.33 3.49
C PRO A 22 4.07 -10.34 2.33
N LYS A 23 4.83 -11.42 2.53
CA LYS A 23 5.07 -12.47 1.54
C LYS A 23 4.26 -13.74 1.75
N ASN A 24 4.13 -14.17 3.02
CA ASN A 24 3.67 -15.51 3.37
C ASN A 24 2.32 -15.55 4.10
N GLN A 25 1.72 -14.39 4.35
CA GLN A 25 0.44 -14.30 5.06
C GLN A 25 -0.65 -13.90 4.05
N PRO A 26 -1.62 -14.78 3.74
CA PRO A 26 -2.74 -14.45 2.89
C PRO A 26 -3.52 -13.25 3.44
N MET A 27 -3.91 -12.34 2.55
CA MET A 27 -4.63 -11.12 2.90
C MET A 27 -6.08 -11.16 2.41
N ARG A 28 -6.93 -10.36 3.05
CA ARG A 28 -8.31 -10.10 2.61
C ARG A 28 -8.44 -8.62 2.24
N LEU A 29 -9.31 -8.32 1.28
CA LEU A 29 -9.68 -6.97 0.93
C LEU A 29 -10.76 -6.47 1.91
N TYR A 30 -10.60 -5.24 2.39
CA TYR A 30 -11.55 -4.57 3.28
C TYR A 30 -11.83 -3.17 2.75
N SER A 31 -13.07 -2.70 2.90
CA SER A 31 -13.47 -1.32 2.69
C SER A 31 -14.40 -0.91 3.83
N SER A 32 -14.25 0.32 4.32
CA SER A 32 -15.05 0.85 5.42
C SER A 32 -15.12 2.38 5.36
N LEU A 33 -16.23 2.94 5.80
CA LEU A 33 -16.40 4.35 6.10
C LEU A 33 -16.64 4.48 7.61
N TRP A 34 -15.80 5.22 8.31
CA TRP A 34 -15.86 5.33 9.77
C TRP A 34 -15.29 6.68 10.25
N ASN A 35 -15.66 7.08 11.48
CA ASN A 35 -15.18 8.32 12.10
C ASN A 35 -13.80 8.13 12.75
N ALA A 36 -12.84 8.98 12.42
CA ALA A 36 -11.48 8.95 12.92
C ALA A 36 -11.00 10.34 13.41
N ASP A 37 -11.86 11.02 14.16
CA ASP A 37 -11.68 12.39 14.67
C ASP A 37 -10.34 12.67 15.35
N ASP A 38 -9.72 11.67 15.96
CA ASP A 38 -8.47 11.84 16.72
C ASP A 38 -7.25 12.12 15.82
N TRP A 39 -7.32 11.83 14.52
CA TRP A 39 -6.16 11.96 13.64
C TRP A 39 -6.46 12.31 12.17
N ALA A 40 -7.67 12.06 11.65
CA ALA A 40 -7.92 12.08 10.21
C ALA A 40 -7.74 13.46 9.53
N THR A 41 -8.27 14.53 10.11
CA THR A 41 -8.25 15.87 9.48
C THR A 41 -7.39 16.85 10.27
N ARG A 42 -6.38 17.42 9.60
CA ARG A 42 -5.36 18.30 10.21
C ARG A 42 -4.74 17.71 11.49
N GLY A 43 -4.46 16.40 11.49
CA GLY A 43 -3.92 15.70 12.66
C GLY A 43 -4.88 15.64 13.85
N GLY A 44 -6.19 15.64 13.61
CA GLY A 44 -7.23 15.55 14.63
C GLY A 44 -7.76 16.89 15.14
N LEU A 45 -7.28 18.01 14.60
CA LEU A 45 -7.71 19.36 14.99
C LEU A 45 -9.11 19.73 14.48
N VAL A 46 -9.56 19.11 13.38
CA VAL A 46 -10.90 19.32 12.81
C VAL A 46 -11.72 18.07 13.08
N LYS A 47 -12.86 18.24 13.75
CA LYS A 47 -13.78 17.17 14.13
C LYS A 47 -14.94 17.07 13.14
N THR A 48 -15.55 15.90 13.07
CA THR A 48 -16.69 15.61 12.22
C THR A 48 -17.89 16.49 12.62
N ASP A 49 -18.39 17.27 11.67
CA ASP A 49 -19.66 17.97 11.81
C ASP A 49 -20.81 17.03 11.43
N TRP A 50 -21.39 16.37 12.42
CA TRP A 50 -22.47 15.41 12.24
C TRP A 50 -23.78 16.03 11.72
N SER A 51 -23.92 17.36 11.71
CA SER A 51 -25.05 18.01 11.05
C SER A 51 -25.02 17.87 9.53
N GLN A 52 -23.86 17.54 8.95
CA GLN A 52 -23.68 17.28 7.51
C GLN A 52 -23.94 15.82 7.10
N ALA A 53 -24.40 14.98 8.04
CA ALA A 53 -24.74 13.60 7.73
C ALA A 53 -25.96 13.50 6.78
N PRO A 54 -26.03 12.45 5.93
CA PRO A 54 -25.15 11.28 5.87
C PRO A 54 -23.87 11.51 5.07
N PHE A 55 -22.76 10.93 5.55
CA PHE A 55 -21.52 10.82 4.78
C PHE A 55 -21.61 9.55 3.90
N VAL A 56 -21.49 9.72 2.58
CA VAL A 56 -21.70 8.62 1.62
C VAL A 56 -20.42 8.38 0.82
N ALA A 57 -19.94 7.14 0.82
CA ALA A 57 -18.87 6.66 -0.05
C ALA A 57 -19.44 5.61 -1.00
N SER A 58 -19.27 5.81 -2.31
CA SER A 58 -19.76 4.92 -3.35
C SER A 58 -18.61 4.16 -3.98
N TYR A 59 -18.80 2.84 -4.14
CA TYR A 59 -17.81 1.94 -4.73
C TYR A 59 -18.46 1.18 -5.88
N SER A 60 -17.69 0.92 -6.93
CA SER A 60 -18.13 0.16 -8.10
C SER A 60 -16.94 -0.62 -8.67
N ASN A 61 -17.20 -1.48 -9.66
CA ASN A 61 -16.17 -2.26 -10.37
C ASN A 61 -15.34 -3.14 -9.40
N PHE A 62 -16.02 -3.92 -8.56
CA PHE A 62 -15.37 -4.89 -7.68
C PHE A 62 -14.81 -6.06 -8.50
N GLU A 63 -13.59 -5.89 -8.99
CA GLU A 63 -12.82 -6.91 -9.67
C GLU A 63 -11.52 -7.15 -8.90
N ALA A 64 -11.23 -8.42 -8.62
CA ALA A 64 -10.00 -8.84 -7.96
C ALA A 64 -9.31 -9.88 -8.83
N ASP A 65 -8.39 -9.43 -9.67
CA ASP A 65 -7.38 -10.31 -10.26
C ASP A 65 -6.32 -10.58 -9.19
N ALA A 66 -6.34 -11.78 -8.62
CA ALA A 66 -5.48 -12.17 -7.52
C ALA A 66 -5.22 -13.68 -7.49
N CYS A 67 -4.05 -14.07 -6.98
CA CYS A 67 -3.81 -15.45 -6.58
C CYS A 67 -4.51 -15.74 -5.24
N VAL A 68 -5.53 -16.60 -5.28
CA VAL A 68 -6.36 -16.92 -4.11
C VAL A 68 -5.77 -18.08 -3.33
N ALA A 69 -5.43 -17.86 -2.06
CA ALA A 69 -4.96 -18.92 -1.17
C ALA A 69 -6.10 -19.91 -0.83
N PRO A 70 -5.83 -21.23 -0.77
CA PRO A 70 -6.83 -22.23 -0.45
C PRO A 70 -7.34 -22.08 1.00
N LYS A 71 -8.61 -22.39 1.22
CA LYS A 71 -9.30 -22.26 2.53
C LYS A 71 -8.84 -23.27 3.60
N SER A 72 -8.12 -24.32 3.20
CA SER A 72 -7.70 -25.44 4.05
C SER A 72 -6.18 -25.44 4.18
N SER A 73 -5.69 -25.19 5.39
CA SER A 73 -4.30 -25.37 5.78
C SER A 73 -4.00 -26.86 6.01
N SER A 74 -3.97 -27.66 4.94
CA SER A 74 -3.34 -28.98 4.99
C SER A 74 -1.92 -28.86 4.45
N SER A 75 -0.99 -28.48 5.33
CA SER A 75 0.41 -28.93 5.33
C SER A 75 1.13 -29.12 3.98
N SER A 76 0.95 -28.23 3.02
CA SER A 76 1.80 -28.15 1.84
C SER A 76 2.52 -26.81 1.86
N SER A 77 3.83 -26.89 2.07
CA SER A 77 4.83 -25.80 2.13
C SER A 77 4.97 -25.00 0.83
N SER A 78 4.11 -25.23 -0.14
CA SER A 78 4.07 -24.52 -1.41
C SER A 78 3.20 -23.28 -1.25
N SER A 79 3.81 -22.11 -1.43
CA SER A 79 3.03 -20.87 -1.53
C SER A 79 2.14 -21.00 -2.77
N PRO A 80 0.80 -20.90 -2.65
CA PRO A 80 -0.13 -21.14 -3.78
C PRO A 80 0.09 -20.19 -4.97
N CYS A 81 0.91 -19.15 -4.79
CA CYS A 81 1.23 -18.13 -5.77
C CYS A 81 2.65 -18.24 -6.34
N GLN A 82 3.43 -19.27 -5.98
CA GLN A 82 4.73 -19.55 -6.59
C GLN A 82 4.61 -20.10 -8.01
N GLU A 83 3.48 -20.73 -8.35
CA GLU A 83 3.14 -21.21 -9.70
C GLU A 83 2.05 -20.35 -10.35
N ALA A 84 2.12 -19.03 -10.20
CA ALA A 84 1.29 -18.12 -10.98
C ALA A 84 1.78 -18.07 -12.45
N SER A 85 1.76 -19.21 -13.16
CA SER A 85 2.22 -19.33 -14.55
C SER A 85 1.29 -18.60 -15.55
N GLY A 86 0.28 -17.87 -15.09
CA GLY A 86 -0.72 -17.19 -15.91
C GLY A 86 -0.89 -15.69 -15.66
N SER A 87 -0.39 -15.12 -14.57
CA SER A 87 -0.54 -13.68 -14.25
C SER A 87 0.78 -12.94 -14.39
N ALA A 88 1.14 -12.63 -15.64
CA ALA A 88 2.36 -11.89 -16.01
C ALA A 88 2.56 -10.58 -15.22
N TRP A 89 1.47 -9.94 -14.77
CA TRP A 89 1.51 -8.73 -13.96
C TRP A 89 2.05 -8.97 -12.54
N LEU A 90 1.86 -10.16 -11.96
CA LEU A 90 2.33 -10.51 -10.60
C LEU A 90 3.84 -10.74 -10.58
N SER A 91 4.39 -11.25 -11.69
CA SER A 91 5.83 -11.44 -11.91
C SER A 91 6.54 -10.16 -12.39
N GLN A 92 5.83 -9.05 -12.55
CA GLN A 92 6.45 -7.81 -13.02
C GLN A 92 7.42 -7.24 -11.97
N GLU A 93 8.71 -7.27 -12.30
CA GLU A 93 9.77 -6.73 -11.42
C GLU A 93 9.86 -5.20 -11.50
N GLY A 94 8.95 -4.54 -10.77
CA GLY A 94 9.01 -3.11 -10.53
C GLY A 94 8.52 -2.22 -11.67
N LEU A 95 8.77 -0.92 -11.50
CA LEU A 95 8.36 0.12 -12.46
C LEU A 95 9.39 0.25 -13.59
N ASP A 96 8.90 0.46 -14.81
CA ASP A 96 9.72 0.91 -15.92
C ASP A 96 10.22 2.35 -15.71
N SER A 97 11.11 2.83 -16.59
CA SER A 97 11.68 4.18 -16.46
C SER A 97 10.62 5.28 -16.42
N LYS A 98 9.58 5.15 -17.26
CA LYS A 98 8.45 6.10 -17.30
C LYS A 98 7.64 6.07 -16.00
N GLY A 99 7.37 4.89 -15.45
CA GLY A 99 6.71 4.72 -14.17
C GLY A 99 7.51 5.34 -13.02
N LYS A 100 8.84 5.19 -13.02
CA LYS A 100 9.71 5.85 -12.03
C LYS A 100 9.69 7.37 -12.14
N GLU A 101 9.71 7.91 -13.36
CA GLU A 101 9.60 9.36 -13.58
C GLU A 101 8.25 9.91 -13.10
N ARG A 102 7.16 9.21 -13.43
CA ARG A 102 5.81 9.57 -12.95
C ARG A 102 5.74 9.53 -11.43
N LEU A 103 6.28 8.48 -10.80
CA LEU A 103 6.33 8.38 -9.34
C LEU A 103 7.07 9.57 -8.72
N LYS A 104 8.25 9.92 -9.24
CA LYS A 104 9.02 11.09 -8.77
C LYS A 104 8.25 12.39 -8.96
N TRP A 105 7.55 12.55 -10.08
CA TRP A 105 6.72 13.72 -10.32
C TRP A 105 5.55 13.82 -9.34
N VAL A 106 4.84 12.70 -9.08
CA VAL A 106 3.77 12.66 -8.07
C VAL A 106 4.32 13.01 -6.69
N GLN A 107 5.44 12.41 -6.30
CA GLN A 107 6.08 12.68 -5.01
C GLN A 107 6.49 14.15 -4.88
N LYS A 108 7.05 14.75 -5.94
CA LYS A 108 7.47 16.16 -5.93
C LYS A 108 6.30 17.13 -5.81
N ASN A 109 5.18 16.85 -6.47
CA ASN A 109 4.09 17.83 -6.61
C ASN A 109 2.93 17.62 -5.62
N TYR A 110 2.72 16.40 -5.11
CA TYR A 110 1.52 16.04 -4.34
C TYR A 110 1.80 15.41 -2.97
N MET A 111 3.05 15.02 -2.66
CA MET A 111 3.35 14.39 -1.39
C MET A 111 3.44 15.42 -0.26
N VAL A 112 2.49 15.36 0.67
CA VAL A 112 2.43 16.26 1.84
C VAL A 112 3.07 15.67 3.09
N TYR A 113 3.27 14.35 3.14
CA TYR A 113 3.92 13.64 4.24
C TYR A 113 4.67 12.43 3.71
N ASN A 114 5.88 12.20 4.24
CA ASN A 114 6.68 11.01 3.95
C ASN A 114 7.44 10.57 5.20
N TYR A 115 7.20 9.34 5.64
CA TYR A 115 7.87 8.78 6.82
C TYR A 115 9.39 8.62 6.62
N CYS A 116 9.84 8.45 5.37
CA CYS A 116 11.26 8.36 5.02
C CYS A 116 12.02 9.69 5.16
N THR A 117 11.33 10.81 5.38
CA THR A 117 11.95 12.12 5.63
C THR A 117 11.59 12.68 7.00
N ASP A 118 10.87 11.90 7.81
CA ASP A 118 10.39 12.31 9.13
C ASP A 118 11.41 11.95 10.22
N THR A 119 12.42 12.81 10.36
CA THR A 119 13.49 12.63 11.37
C THR A 119 13.00 12.80 12.80
N LYS A 120 11.84 13.45 13.01
CA LYS A 120 11.23 13.58 14.35
C LYS A 120 10.64 12.26 14.81
N ARG A 121 9.97 11.55 13.90
CA ARG A 121 9.42 10.22 14.18
C ARG A 121 10.51 9.15 14.31
N PHE A 122 11.59 9.28 13.54
CA PHE A 122 12.71 8.34 13.52
C PHE A 122 14.03 8.99 13.96
N PRO A 123 14.18 9.38 15.24
CA PRO A 123 15.36 10.08 15.71
C PRO A 123 16.62 9.20 15.73
N GLN A 124 16.47 7.87 15.74
CA GLN A 124 17.58 6.91 15.77
C GLN A 124 18.06 6.46 14.38
N GLY A 125 17.51 7.03 13.31
CA GLY A 125 17.80 6.64 11.94
C GLY A 125 16.54 6.25 11.18
N LEU A 126 16.53 6.58 9.89
CA LEU A 126 15.42 6.33 9.00
C LEU A 126 15.29 4.83 8.68
N PRO A 127 14.08 4.34 8.38
CA PRO A 127 13.87 2.95 8.01
C PRO A 127 14.74 2.52 6.80
N PRO A 128 15.38 1.34 6.83
CA PRO A 128 16.37 0.93 5.81
C PRO A 128 15.84 0.93 4.38
N GLU A 129 14.56 0.60 4.19
CA GLU A 129 13.92 0.53 2.87
C GLU A 129 13.78 1.91 2.19
N CYS A 130 13.89 3.00 2.96
CA CYS A 130 13.81 4.36 2.42
C CYS A 130 14.97 4.68 1.46
N SER A 131 16.11 4.01 1.60
CA SER A 131 17.26 4.15 0.69
C SER A 131 17.05 3.47 -0.67
N LEU A 132 16.07 2.57 -0.77
CA LEU A 132 15.74 1.84 -1.99
C LEU A 132 14.70 2.54 -2.87
N SER A 133 14.17 3.67 -2.39
CA SER A 133 13.02 4.40 -2.95
C SER A 133 13.42 5.39 -4.04
#